data_AF-A0A8J4YDN5-F1
#
_entry.id   AF-A0A8J4YDN5-F1
#
_cell.length_a   1.000
_cell.length_b   1.000
_cell.length_c   1.000
_cell.angle_alpha   90.00
_cell.angle_beta   90.00
_cell.angle_gamma   90.00
#
_symmetry.space_group_name_H-M   'P 1'
#
loop_
_entity.id
_entity.type
_entity.pdbx_description
1 polymer ?
#
loop_
_entity_poly.entity_id
_entity_poly.type
_entity_poly.pdbx_seq_one_letter_code
_entity_poly.pdbx_strand_id
1 'polypeptide(L)'
;MRRHGETQHQASSFASMSAAERKEAIVKLSGNLQKSTSLFRKQTTEADKVTRASYEVSRLLARRMKPFTDGDFIKECIMVVIDSLCPEKGSAFESVSLSPRTVCRCIEEMSDSVNDSLKTCCSNFDAFSLALDESTDMKDTAQLAIFIRGVTAALQVYEEFLQLVPLHGTTTGQDIFNAVLQCVKQHSLDLSRLVC
;
A
#
# COMPACT_ATOMS: atom_id res chain seq x y z
N MET A 1 -23.68 -42.27 13.46
CA MET A 1 -22.49 -41.39 13.38
C MET A 1 -21.15 -42.11 13.21
N ARG A 2 -21.08 -43.44 12.94
CA ARG A 2 -19.80 -44.13 12.69
C ARG A 2 -19.43 -44.29 11.20
N ARG A 3 -20.38 -44.07 10.28
CA ARG A 3 -20.16 -44.33 8.85
C ARG A 3 -19.40 -43.23 8.10
N HIS A 4 -19.31 -42.02 8.66
CA HIS A 4 -18.67 -40.88 7.97
C HIS A 4 -17.18 -40.70 8.33
N GLY A 5 -16.73 -41.24 9.47
CA GLY A 5 -15.32 -41.18 9.88
C GLY A 5 -14.40 -42.14 9.12
N GLU A 6 -14.96 -43.19 8.51
CA GLU A 6 -14.19 -44.21 7.78
C GLU A 6 -14.05 -43.90 6.29
N THR A 7 -14.86 -42.98 5.73
CA THR A 7 -14.82 -42.67 4.30
C THR A 7 -13.79 -41.60 3.93
N GLN A 8 -13.34 -40.78 4.88
CA GLN A 8 -12.34 -39.71 4.64
C GLN A 8 -10.94 -39.99 5.20
N HIS A 9 -10.78 -40.99 6.08
CA HIS A 9 -9.47 -41.44 6.54
C HIS A 9 -9.08 -42.76 5.86
N GLN A 10 -8.48 -42.68 4.68
CA GLN A 10 -7.71 -43.78 4.06
C GLN A 10 -6.40 -44.09 4.82
N ALA A 11 -6.39 -44.01 6.15
CA ALA A 11 -5.24 -44.45 6.94
C ALA A 11 -5.02 -45.97 6.82
N SER A 12 -6.09 -46.73 6.50
CA SER A 12 -6.04 -48.17 6.25
C SER A 12 -5.55 -48.55 4.84
N SER A 13 -5.56 -47.63 3.87
CA SER A 13 -5.17 -47.94 2.49
C SER A 13 -3.65 -47.95 2.29
N PHE A 14 -2.89 -47.17 3.06
CA PHE A 14 -1.42 -47.14 2.98
C PHE A 14 -0.77 -48.25 3.83
N ALA A 15 -1.48 -48.77 4.83
CA ALA A 15 -0.99 -49.82 5.71
C ALA A 15 -0.96 -51.20 5.01
N SER A 16 -1.84 -51.43 4.02
CA SER A 16 -1.91 -52.67 3.23
C SER A 16 -1.02 -52.66 1.97
N MET A 17 -0.35 -51.55 1.66
CA MET A 17 0.45 -51.39 0.45
C MET A 17 1.89 -51.89 0.64
N SER A 18 2.44 -52.54 -0.38
CA SER A 18 3.86 -52.89 -0.42
C SER A 18 4.73 -51.64 -0.41
N ALA A 19 6.02 -51.80 -0.06
CA ALA A 19 6.95 -50.68 -0.02
C ALA A 19 7.11 -49.97 -1.38
N ALA A 20 6.97 -50.71 -2.49
CA ALA A 20 7.04 -50.17 -3.84
C ALA A 20 5.82 -49.30 -4.18
N GLU A 21 4.61 -49.81 -3.88
CA GLU A 21 3.36 -49.07 -4.13
C GLU A 21 3.26 -47.82 -3.25
N ARG A 22 3.75 -47.88 -2.00
CA ARG A 22 3.86 -46.70 -1.13
C ARG A 22 4.79 -45.63 -1.73
N LYS A 23 5.93 -46.05 -2.28
CA LYS A 23 6.89 -45.13 -2.91
C LYS A 23 6.26 -44.44 -4.13
N GLU A 24 5.53 -45.19 -4.96
CA GLU A 24 4.83 -44.65 -6.13
C GLU A 24 3.70 -43.68 -5.74
N ALA A 25 2.92 -44.02 -4.70
CA ALA A 25 1.86 -43.15 -4.19
C ALA A 25 2.41 -41.84 -3.62
N ILE A 26 3.55 -41.87 -2.90
CA ILE A 26 4.22 -40.67 -2.39
C ILE A 26 4.72 -39.78 -3.54
N VAL A 27 5.31 -40.38 -4.59
CA VAL A 27 5.76 -39.64 -5.78
C VAL A 27 4.57 -38.98 -6.49
N LYS A 28 3.46 -39.70 -6.65
CA LYS A 28 2.23 -39.20 -7.28
C LYS A 28 1.59 -38.08 -6.47
N LEU A 29 1.48 -38.25 -5.14
CA LEU A 29 0.94 -37.23 -4.24
C LEU A 29 1.82 -35.98 -4.22
N SER A 30 3.15 -36.14 -4.17
CA SER A 30 4.10 -35.02 -4.22
C SER A 30 4.01 -34.27 -5.55
N GLY A 31 3.91 -35.00 -6.67
CA GLY A 31 3.71 -34.40 -7.99
C GLY A 31 2.38 -33.66 -8.11
N ASN A 32 1.30 -34.18 -7.53
CA ASN A 32 0.01 -33.51 -7.49
C ASN A 32 0.05 -32.25 -6.61
N LEU A 33 0.68 -32.32 -5.44
CA LEU A 33 0.85 -31.18 -4.54
C LEU A 33 1.68 -30.08 -5.21
N GLN A 34 2.78 -30.42 -5.89
CA GLN A 34 3.60 -29.47 -6.65
C GLN A 34 2.81 -28.81 -7.80
N LYS A 35 1.96 -29.57 -8.50
CA LYS A 35 1.07 -29.01 -9.53
C LYS A 35 0.08 -28.02 -8.91
N SER A 36 -0.59 -28.40 -7.83
CA SER A 36 -1.53 -27.52 -7.12
C SER A 36 -0.85 -26.24 -6.62
N THR A 37 0.29 -26.33 -5.94
CA THR A 37 1.02 -25.16 -5.45
C THR A 37 1.53 -24.27 -6.59
N SER A 38 1.95 -24.85 -7.71
CA SER A 38 2.37 -24.08 -8.89
C SER A 38 1.21 -23.30 -9.53
N LEU A 39 -0.01 -23.84 -9.52
CA LEU A 39 -1.20 -23.16 -10.02
C LEU A 39 -1.58 -21.98 -9.11
N PHE A 40 -1.62 -22.20 -7.80
CA PHE A 40 -1.87 -21.12 -6.83
C PHE A 40 -0.84 -20.01 -6.95
N ARG A 41 0.46 -20.34 -7.03
CA ARG A 41 1.52 -19.34 -7.20
C ARG A 41 1.37 -18.52 -8.48
N LYS A 42 1.01 -19.17 -9.60
CA LYS A 42 0.74 -18.47 -10.87
C LYS A 42 -0.45 -17.52 -10.74
N GLN A 43 -1.54 -17.96 -10.10
CA GLN A 43 -2.73 -17.13 -9.89
C GLN A 43 -2.43 -15.91 -9.01
N THR A 44 -1.65 -16.09 -7.93
CA THR A 44 -1.15 -14.98 -7.09
C THR A 44 -0.33 -14.00 -7.93
N THR A 45 0.57 -14.49 -8.78
CA THR A 45 1.43 -13.63 -9.60
C THR A 45 0.63 -12.79 -10.61
N GLU A 46 -0.44 -13.33 -11.18
CA GLU A 46 -1.30 -12.56 -12.10
C GLU A 46 -2.17 -11.54 -11.35
N ALA A 47 -2.72 -11.91 -10.19
CA ALA A 47 -3.45 -10.97 -9.34
C ALA A 47 -2.57 -9.81 -8.86
N ASP A 48 -1.30 -10.07 -8.55
CA ASP A 48 -0.31 -9.06 -8.17
C ASP A 48 -0.06 -8.07 -9.31
N LYS A 49 0.03 -8.55 -10.56
CA LYS A 49 0.21 -7.67 -11.74
C LYS A 49 -0.99 -6.76 -11.96
N VAL A 50 -2.21 -7.30 -11.84
CA VAL A 50 -3.45 -6.53 -11.96
C VAL A 50 -3.52 -5.46 -10.88
N THR A 51 -3.26 -5.86 -9.64
CA THR A 51 -3.22 -4.94 -8.50
C THR A 51 -2.19 -3.85 -8.73
N ARG A 52 -0.96 -4.22 -9.10
CA ARG A 52 0.12 -3.27 -9.41
C ARG A 52 -0.28 -2.27 -10.49
N ALA A 53 -0.95 -2.71 -11.56
CA ALA A 53 -1.44 -1.80 -12.60
C ALA A 53 -2.40 -0.74 -12.02
N SER A 54 -3.33 -1.12 -11.13
CA SER A 54 -4.21 -0.18 -10.44
C SER A 54 -3.42 0.87 -9.63
N TYR A 55 -2.39 0.47 -8.87
CA TYR A 55 -1.56 1.44 -8.15
C TYR A 55 -0.78 2.36 -9.09
N GLU A 56 -0.23 1.83 -10.19
CA GLU A 56 0.56 2.64 -11.12
C GLU A 56 -0.29 3.72 -11.80
N VAL A 57 -1.51 3.40 -12.22
CA VAL A 57 -2.46 4.38 -12.77
C VAL A 57 -2.92 5.37 -11.69
N SER A 58 -3.27 4.88 -10.50
CA SER A 58 -3.70 5.74 -9.38
C SER A 58 -2.60 6.73 -8.96
N ARG A 59 -1.34 6.27 -8.95
CA ARG A 59 -0.16 7.12 -8.70
C ARG A 59 0.02 8.17 -9.78
N LEU A 60 -0.24 7.83 -11.04
CA LEU A 60 -0.17 8.80 -12.14
C LEU A 60 -1.25 9.87 -12.00
N LEU A 61 -2.48 9.49 -11.66
CA LEU A 61 -3.57 10.42 -11.36
C LEU A 61 -3.19 11.38 -10.22
N ALA A 62 -2.71 10.85 -9.10
CA ALA A 62 -2.27 11.64 -7.95
C ALA A 62 -1.16 12.64 -8.33
N ARG A 63 -0.11 12.18 -9.01
CA ARG A 63 1.01 13.03 -9.44
C ARG A 63 0.61 14.14 -10.41
N ARG A 64 -0.48 13.97 -11.14
CA ARG A 64 -1.02 14.95 -12.09
C ARG A 64 -2.17 15.76 -11.50
N MET A 65 -2.47 15.57 -10.21
CA MET A 65 -3.57 16.23 -9.49
C MET A 65 -4.92 16.06 -10.23
N LYS A 66 -5.16 14.86 -10.76
CA LYS A 66 -6.40 14.53 -11.48
C LYS A 66 -7.47 13.98 -10.52
N PRO A 67 -8.76 14.26 -10.78
CA PRO A 67 -9.86 13.69 -10.01
C PRO A 67 -9.84 12.16 -10.00
N PHE A 68 -10.28 11.54 -8.91
CA PHE A 68 -10.39 10.07 -8.82
C PHE A 68 -11.39 9.50 -9.83
N THR A 69 -12.38 10.29 -10.22
CA THR A 69 -13.38 9.95 -11.25
C THR A 69 -12.76 9.74 -12.63
N ASP A 70 -11.60 10.32 -12.90
CA ASP A 70 -10.90 10.11 -14.17
C ASP A 70 -10.45 8.65 -14.34
N GLY A 71 -10.37 7.87 -13.26
CA GLY A 71 -10.04 6.44 -13.33
C GLY A 71 -11.04 5.62 -14.15
N ASP A 72 -12.33 5.89 -14.02
CA ASP A 72 -13.37 5.22 -14.82
C ASP A 72 -13.24 5.58 -16.30
N PHE A 73 -13.06 6.87 -16.60
CA PHE A 73 -12.87 7.35 -17.98
C PHE A 73 -11.61 6.76 -18.62
N ILE A 74 -10.51 6.65 -17.87
CA ILE A 74 -9.27 6.00 -18.33
C ILE A 74 -9.54 4.53 -18.65
N LYS A 75 -10.30 3.82 -17.81
CA LYS A 75 -10.66 2.43 -18.06
C LYS A 75 -11.48 2.29 -19.34
N GLU A 76 -12.49 3.15 -19.54
CA GLU A 76 -13.27 3.19 -20.78
C GLU A 76 -12.38 3.40 -22.02
N CYS A 77 -11.45 4.37 -21.96
CA CYS A 77 -10.50 4.62 -23.05
C CYS A 77 -9.64 3.39 -23.36
N ILE A 78 -9.13 2.71 -22.33
CA ILE A 78 -8.31 1.49 -22.50
C ILE A 78 -9.15 0.40 -23.16
N MET A 79 -10.39 0.18 -22.70
CA MET A 79 -11.26 -0.85 -23.25
C MET A 79 -11.58 -0.61 -24.73
N VAL A 80 -11.87 0.63 -25.15
CA VAL A 80 -12.09 0.96 -26.57
C VAL A 80 -10.88 0.60 -27.43
N VAL A 81 -9.66 0.88 -26.94
CA VAL A 81 -8.42 0.55 -27.66
C VAL A 81 -8.20 -0.96 -27.74
N ILE A 82 -8.42 -1.68 -26.64
CA ILE A 82 -8.25 -3.14 -26.58
C ILE A 82 -9.26 -3.85 -27.49
N ASP A 83 -10.53 -3.47 -27.44
CA ASP A 83 -11.57 -4.05 -28.28
C ASP A 83 -11.31 -3.80 -29.78
N SER A 84 -10.64 -2.70 -30.12
CA SER A 84 -10.30 -2.35 -31.50
C SER A 84 -9.04 -3.04 -32.03
N LEU A 85 -8.02 -3.26 -31.19
CA LEU A 85 -6.70 -3.75 -31.61
C LEU A 85 -6.41 -5.21 -31.25
N CYS A 86 -6.88 -5.67 -30.09
CA CYS A 86 -6.57 -6.98 -29.53
C CYS A 86 -7.67 -7.47 -28.57
N PRO A 87 -8.89 -7.73 -29.08
CA PRO A 87 -10.05 -8.12 -28.25
C PRO A 87 -9.82 -9.42 -27.46
N GLU A 88 -8.92 -10.29 -27.92
CA GLU A 88 -8.53 -11.51 -27.21
C GLU A 88 -7.84 -11.24 -25.86
N LYS A 89 -7.40 -10.00 -25.60
CA LYS A 89 -6.78 -9.57 -24.35
C LYS A 89 -7.76 -8.85 -23.41
N GLY A 90 -9.00 -8.58 -23.81
CA GLY A 90 -9.97 -7.79 -23.05
C GLY A 90 -10.14 -8.23 -21.60
N SER A 91 -10.25 -9.54 -21.35
CA SER A 91 -10.46 -10.08 -19.99
C SER A 91 -9.34 -9.74 -19.01
N ALA A 92 -8.10 -9.55 -19.48
CA ALA A 92 -6.98 -9.19 -18.62
C ALA A 92 -7.10 -7.72 -18.17
N PHE A 93 -7.51 -6.82 -19.05
CA PHE A 93 -7.67 -5.39 -18.74
C PHE A 93 -8.92 -5.12 -17.92
N GLU A 94 -10.00 -5.88 -18.15
CA GLU A 94 -11.25 -5.74 -17.40
C GLU A 94 -11.06 -6.02 -15.90
N SER A 95 -10.12 -6.91 -15.56
CA SER A 95 -9.77 -7.22 -14.18
C SER A 95 -9.10 -6.07 -13.43
N VAL A 96 -8.53 -5.09 -14.14
CA VAL A 96 -7.93 -3.89 -13.52
C VAL A 96 -9.05 -2.99 -13.03
N SER A 97 -9.06 -2.77 -11.72
CA SER A 97 -10.05 -1.89 -11.08
C SER A 97 -9.51 -0.47 -11.02
N LEU A 98 -10.23 0.48 -11.65
CA LEU A 98 -9.90 1.91 -11.64
C LEU A 98 -11.07 2.77 -11.17
N SER A 99 -12.02 2.17 -10.44
CA SER A 99 -13.12 2.93 -9.86
C SER A 99 -12.61 4.05 -8.96
N PRO A 100 -13.38 5.13 -8.73
CA PRO A 100 -12.93 6.25 -7.91
C PRO A 100 -12.56 5.80 -6.49
N ARG A 101 -13.28 4.79 -5.96
CA ARG A 101 -12.97 4.16 -4.67
C ARG A 101 -11.66 3.40 -4.69
N THR A 102 -11.39 2.66 -5.76
CA THR A 102 -10.13 1.93 -5.93
C THR A 102 -8.95 2.91 -6.03
N VAL A 103 -9.09 3.95 -6.84
CA VAL A 103 -8.06 4.98 -6.99
C VAL A 103 -7.77 5.67 -5.66
N CYS A 104 -8.82 6.09 -4.95
CA CYS A 104 -8.70 6.69 -3.60
C CYS A 104 -7.93 5.77 -2.66
N ARG A 105 -8.38 4.51 -2.51
CA ARG A 105 -7.73 3.53 -1.62
C ARG A 105 -6.27 3.28 -1.99
N CYS A 106 -5.95 3.13 -3.28
CA CYS A 106 -4.56 2.95 -3.71
C CYS A 106 -3.69 4.15 -3.34
N ILE A 107 -4.22 5.38 -3.47
CA ILE A 107 -3.50 6.61 -3.09
C ILE A 107 -3.31 6.69 -1.58
N GLU A 108 -4.34 6.39 -0.80
CA GLU A 108 -4.28 6.36 0.67
C GLU A 108 -3.23 5.36 1.16
N GLU A 109 -3.26 4.12 0.67
CA GLU A 109 -2.29 3.10 1.08
C GLU A 109 -0.84 3.44 0.65
N MET A 110 -0.66 4.08 -0.51
CA MET A 110 0.65 4.62 -0.90
C MET A 110 1.09 5.76 0.02
N SER A 111 0.17 6.64 0.39
CA SER A 111 0.43 7.74 1.32
C SER A 111 0.82 7.22 2.70
N ASP A 112 0.11 6.20 3.21
CA ASP A 112 0.40 5.55 4.48
C ASP A 112 1.80 4.91 4.45
N SER A 113 2.15 4.21 3.37
CA SER A 113 3.48 3.61 3.21
C SER A 113 4.60 4.67 3.19
N VAL A 114 4.38 5.82 2.55
CA VAL A 114 5.33 6.94 2.58
C VAL A 114 5.43 7.52 3.99
N ASN A 115 4.31 7.71 4.67
CA ASN A 115 4.26 8.24 6.03
C ASN A 115 4.97 7.31 7.04
N ASP A 116 4.82 6.00 6.92
CA ASP A 116 5.52 5.03 7.77
C ASP A 116 7.03 5.04 7.53
N SER A 117 7.45 5.23 6.26
CA SER A 117 8.87 5.42 5.91
C SER A 117 9.43 6.71 6.53
N LEU A 118 8.65 7.80 6.48
CA LEU A 118 9.01 9.08 7.09
C LEU A 118 9.15 8.95 8.61
N LYS A 119 8.20 8.30 9.30
CA LYS A 119 8.29 8.03 10.75
C LYS A 119 9.54 7.23 11.11
N THR A 120 9.85 6.21 10.31
CA THR A 120 11.06 5.40 10.51
C THR A 120 12.34 6.23 10.32
N CYS A 121 12.34 7.17 9.37
CA CYS A 121 13.44 8.10 9.18
C CYS A 121 13.57 9.04 10.39
N CYS A 122 12.47 9.64 10.82
CA CYS A 122 12.37 10.55 11.97
C CYS A 122 12.90 9.92 13.27
N SER A 123 12.60 8.65 13.54
CA SER A 123 13.10 7.96 14.74
C SER A 123 14.62 7.79 14.77
N ASN A 124 15.26 7.86 13.60
CA ASN A 124 16.70 7.66 13.44
C ASN A 124 17.50 8.98 13.42
N PHE A 125 16.86 10.13 13.60
CA PHE A 125 17.56 11.42 13.66
C PHE A 125 18.27 11.59 15.00
N ASP A 126 19.56 11.95 14.95
CA ASP A 126 20.34 12.36 16.11
C ASP A 126 20.01 13.81 16.52
N ALA A 127 19.71 14.64 15.52
CA ALA A 127 19.22 15.99 15.68
C ALA A 127 18.26 16.34 14.54
N PHE A 128 17.27 17.18 14.81
CA PHE A 128 16.39 17.73 13.78
C PHE A 128 15.93 19.14 14.10
N SER A 129 15.55 19.90 13.08
CA SER A 129 14.87 21.19 13.20
C SER A 129 13.52 21.14 12.48
N LEU A 130 12.62 22.05 12.86
CA LEU A 130 11.32 22.21 12.21
C LEU A 130 11.24 23.59 11.56
N ALA A 131 10.78 23.63 10.32
CA ALA A 131 10.40 24.88 9.65
C ALA A 131 8.88 24.94 9.55
N LEU A 132 8.32 26.08 9.92
CA LEU A 132 6.89 26.33 9.96
C LEU A 132 6.57 27.42 8.95
N ASP A 133 5.62 27.16 8.06
CA ASP A 133 5.14 28.13 7.09
C ASP A 133 3.61 28.23 7.20
N GLU A 134 3.12 29.44 7.45
CA GLU A 134 1.69 29.73 7.56
C GLU A 134 1.22 30.36 6.24
N SER A 135 0.21 29.75 5.62
CA SER A 135 -0.44 30.27 4.42
C SER A 135 -1.96 30.25 4.57
N THR A 136 -2.67 31.02 3.75
CA THR A 136 -4.14 31.00 3.70
C THR A 136 -4.61 30.22 2.48
N ASP A 137 -5.55 29.29 2.65
CA ASP A 137 -6.15 28.60 1.53
C ASP A 137 -7.17 29.46 0.77
N MET A 138 -7.72 28.93 -0.32
CA MET A 138 -8.69 29.63 -1.17
C MET A 138 -10.02 29.98 -0.45
N LYS A 139 -10.26 29.41 0.73
CA LYS A 139 -11.44 29.65 1.58
C LYS A 139 -11.09 30.51 2.80
N ASP A 140 -9.94 31.18 2.78
CA ASP A 140 -9.45 32.05 3.87
C ASP A 140 -9.23 31.29 5.18
N THR A 141 -8.97 29.98 5.11
CA THR A 141 -8.56 29.18 6.27
C THR A 141 -7.04 29.14 6.33
N ALA A 142 -6.47 29.50 7.47
CA ALA A 142 -5.03 29.40 7.69
C ALA A 142 -4.59 27.93 7.73
N GLN A 143 -3.48 27.63 7.08
CA GLN A 143 -2.87 26.32 6.94
C GLN A 143 -1.41 26.42 7.39
N LEU A 144 -1.05 25.63 8.39
CA LEU A 144 0.31 25.51 8.88
C LEU A 144 0.99 24.33 8.19
N ALA A 145 1.95 24.63 7.32
CA ALA A 145 2.85 23.64 6.74
C ALA A 145 4.05 23.42 7.67
N ILE A 146 4.30 22.16 8.04
CA ILE A 146 5.39 21.76 8.92
C ILE A 146 6.37 20.94 8.10
N PHE A 147 7.61 21.40 8.03
CA PHE A 147 8.73 20.70 7.41
C PHE A 147 9.71 20.26 8.49
N ILE A 148 10.35 19.13 8.27
CA ILE A 148 11.40 18.61 9.15
C ILE A 148 12.72 18.53 8.39
N ARG A 149 13.78 18.96 9.05
CA ARG A 149 15.16 18.75 8.60
C ARG A 149 15.90 17.94 9.65
N GLY A 150 16.33 16.74 9.31
CA GLY A 150 16.99 15.82 10.25
C GLY A 150 18.37 15.40 9.77
N VAL A 151 19.24 15.04 10.72
CA VAL A 151 20.52 14.39 10.45
C VAL A 151 20.61 13.07 11.19
N THR A 152 21.05 12.02 10.51
CA THR A 152 21.28 10.69 11.12
C THR A 152 22.72 10.57 11.63
N ALA A 153 22.99 9.52 12.42
CA ALA A 153 24.35 9.18 12.86
C ALA A 153 25.35 8.97 11.71
N ALA A 154 24.86 8.61 10.52
CA ALA A 154 25.67 8.49 9.31
C ALA A 154 25.93 9.84 8.62
N LEU A 155 25.58 10.96 9.26
CA LEU A 155 25.67 12.33 8.73
C LEU A 155 24.86 12.54 7.44
N GLN A 156 23.80 11.75 7.25
CA GLN A 156 22.87 11.93 6.14
C GLN A 156 21.82 12.97 6.53
N VAL A 157 21.65 13.99 5.70
CA VAL A 157 20.66 15.04 5.89
C VAL A 157 19.40 14.71 5.11
N TYR A 158 18.26 14.84 5.78
CA TYR A 158 16.93 14.66 5.21
C TYR A 158 16.14 15.95 5.38
N GLU A 159 15.39 16.32 4.35
CA GLU A 159 14.49 17.48 4.34
C GLU A 159 13.16 17.01 3.77
N GLU A 160 12.14 16.96 4.62
CA GLU A 160 10.87 16.33 4.29
C GLU A 160 9.69 17.18 4.73
N PHE A 161 8.59 17.07 3.98
CA PHE A 161 7.31 17.62 4.38
C PHE A 161 6.64 16.70 5.40
N LEU A 162 6.32 17.21 6.57
CA LEU A 162 5.80 16.41 7.68
C LEU A 162 4.28 16.42 7.71
N GLN A 163 3.66 17.60 7.69
CA GLN A 163 2.20 17.72 7.81
C GLN A 163 1.68 19.08 7.35
N LEU A 164 0.46 19.11 6.78
CA LEU A 164 -0.35 20.32 6.63
C LEU A 164 -1.44 20.30 7.70
N VAL A 165 -1.50 21.33 8.53
CA VAL A 165 -2.50 21.43 9.60
C VAL A 165 -3.40 22.65 9.37
N PRO A 166 -4.71 22.45 9.14
CA PRO A 166 -5.65 23.57 9.09
C PRO A 166 -5.86 24.16 10.49
N LEU A 167 -5.61 25.46 10.63
CA LEU A 167 -5.85 26.25 11.83
C LEU A 167 -7.26 26.83 11.75
N HIS A 168 -8.19 26.22 12.50
CA HIS A 168 -9.58 26.63 12.49
C HIS A 168 -9.82 27.77 13.49
N GLY A 169 -10.34 28.89 13.02
CA GLY A 169 -10.74 30.02 13.86
C GLY A 169 -9.63 31.07 14.03
N THR A 170 -8.62 30.78 14.84
CA THR A 170 -7.53 31.72 15.15
C THR A 170 -6.15 31.17 14.80
N THR A 171 -5.20 32.08 14.57
CA THR A 171 -3.79 31.77 14.27
C THR A 171 -2.88 32.29 15.38
N THR A 172 -3.30 32.11 16.64
CA THR A 172 -2.47 32.55 17.76
C THR A 172 -1.24 31.68 17.88
N GLY A 173 -0.19 32.19 18.54
CA GLY A 173 0.99 31.37 18.85
C GLY A 173 0.65 30.09 19.64
N GLN A 174 -0.42 30.09 20.43
CA GLN A 174 -0.90 28.91 21.14
C GLN A 174 -1.48 27.86 20.19
N ASP A 175 -2.22 28.28 19.17
CA ASP A 175 -2.82 27.39 18.16
C ASP A 175 -1.71 26.71 17.34
N ILE A 176 -0.72 27.49 16.90
CA ILE A 176 0.47 27.00 16.20
C ILE A 176 1.26 26.02 17.09
N PHE A 177 1.53 26.39 18.34
CA PHE A 177 2.24 25.52 19.27
C PHE A 177 1.51 24.18 19.51
N ASN A 178 0.19 24.22 19.67
CA ASN A 178 -0.62 23.01 19.83
C ASN A 178 -0.57 22.11 18.59
N ALA A 179 -0.66 22.69 17.39
CA ALA A 179 -0.55 21.98 16.12
C ALA A 179 0.82 21.29 15.98
N VAL A 180 1.90 22.00 16.27
CA VAL A 180 3.27 21.44 16.24
C VAL A 180 3.43 20.32 17.26
N LEU A 181 2.94 20.51 18.49
CA LEU A 181 3.03 19.49 19.54
C LEU A 181 2.25 18.22 19.18
N GLN A 182 1.10 18.36 18.54
CA GLN A 182 0.33 17.22 18.02
C GLN A 182 1.09 16.51 16.90
N CYS A 183 1.68 17.25 15.97
CA CYS A 183 2.49 16.70 14.87
C CYS A 183 3.69 15.89 15.40
N VAL A 184 4.41 16.43 16.39
CA VAL A 184 5.54 15.78 17.08
C VAL A 184 5.11 14.46 17.71
N LYS A 185 3.96 14.44 18.41
CA LYS A 185 3.42 13.21 18.99
C LYS A 185 3.03 12.17 17.93
N GLN A 186 2.37 12.62 16.86
CA GLN A 186 1.92 11.74 15.76
C GLN A 186 3.08 11.05 15.04
N HIS A 187 4.23 11.74 14.94
CA HIS A 187 5.44 11.21 14.31
C HIS A 187 6.45 10.64 15.31
N SER A 188 6.09 10.57 16.60
CA SER A 188 6.96 10.05 17.67
C SER A 188 8.35 10.72 17.70
N LEU A 189 8.37 12.03 17.46
CA LEU A 189 9.59 12.83 17.48
C LEU A 189 10.03 13.12 18.92
N ASP A 190 11.31 12.89 19.20
CA ASP A 190 11.91 13.18 20.49
C ASP A 190 12.35 14.65 20.56
N LEU A 191 11.57 15.48 21.26
CA LEU A 191 11.86 16.91 21.41
C LEU A 191 13.23 17.21 22.05
N SER A 192 13.86 16.25 22.76
CA SER A 192 15.21 16.44 23.28
C SER A 192 16.28 16.53 22.19
N ARG A 193 15.96 16.06 20.97
CA ARG A 193 16.81 16.11 19.77
C ARG A 193 16.50 17.31 18.86
N LEU A 194 15.53 18.15 19.26
CA LEU A 194 15.20 19.36 18.51
C LEU A 194 16.36 20.37 18.65
N VAL A 195 16.83 20.89 17.52
CA VAL A 195 17.81 21.97 17.43
C VAL A 195 17.18 23.17 16.73
N CYS A 196 17.44 24.36 17.27
CA CYS A 196 16.96 25.65 16.74
C CYS A 196 17.97 26.27 15.80
#